data_AF-A0A927NZK3-F1
#
_entry.id   AF-A0A927NZK3-F1
#
_cell.length_a   1.000
_cell.length_b   1.000
_cell.length_c   1.000
_cell.angle_alpha   90.00
_cell.angle_beta   90.00
_cell.angle_gamma   90.00
#
_symmetry.space_group_name_H-M   'P 1'
#
loop_
_entity.id
_entity.type
_entity.pdbx_description
1 polymer ?
#
loop_
_entity_poly.entity_id
_entity_poly.type
_entity_poly.pdbx_seq_one_letter_code
_entity_poly.pdbx_strand_id
1 'polypeptide(L)'
;MNIIDIVILVVFGVCLISGMYKGFISSGMVILGFIAAWFGAQATYTMLSEAILSNSSLMNVLSNYLEAGEFLGNAQLAGATVTEALAASNTILSNAVAAVSEKLPFLADAFAQNVQLQAFESIGISTLAQYLDQTIWVAVFQLVSFIVMFFVFYALSVLVINLLSRVFRFPVLRGLDSLAGGVFGLIRGYLLVLLVMAVIPMVLNVVNIPAVTEMYESSYLVNLLGSFKIFDLEAWIRNLMV
;
A
#
# COMPACT_ATOMS: atom_id res chain seq x y z
N MET A 1 16.71 9.20 -18.59
CA MET A 1 16.70 8.58 -17.25
C MET A 1 16.33 9.64 -16.25
N ASN A 2 15.17 9.47 -15.62
CA ASN A 2 14.65 10.37 -14.60
C ASN A 2 15.33 10.11 -13.24
N ILE A 3 15.21 11.04 -12.29
CA ILE A 3 15.69 10.90 -10.91
C ILE A 3 15.12 9.62 -10.26
N ILE A 4 13.86 9.29 -10.54
CA ILE A 4 13.22 8.06 -10.04
C ILE A 4 13.94 6.81 -10.55
N ASP A 5 14.34 6.78 -11.83
CA ASP A 5 15.09 5.65 -12.39
C ASP A 5 16.44 5.49 -11.67
N ILE A 6 17.12 6.59 -11.37
CA ILE A 6 18.41 6.59 -10.67
C ILE A 6 18.23 6.02 -9.25
N VAL A 7 17.19 6.43 -8.53
CA VAL A 7 16.88 5.92 -7.18
C VAL A 7 16.62 4.41 -7.22
N ILE A 8 15.83 3.93 -8.18
CA ILE A 8 15.54 2.50 -8.35
C ILE A 8 16.84 1.71 -8.63
N LEU A 9 17.71 2.22 -9.50
CA LEU A 9 19.00 1.59 -9.79
C LEU A 9 19.91 1.54 -8.55
N VAL A 10 19.91 2.59 -7.73
CA VAL A 10 20.66 2.60 -6.46
C VAL A 10 20.14 1.52 -5.52
N VAL A 11 18.81 1.37 -5.39
CA VAL A 11 18.20 0.31 -4.57
C VAL A 11 18.61 -1.07 -5.07
N PHE A 12 18.53 -1.32 -6.39
CA PHE A 12 18.98 -2.58 -6.99
C PHE A 12 20.47 -2.83 -6.76
N GLY A 13 21.31 -1.82 -6.95
CA GLY A 13 22.76 -1.92 -6.74
C GLY A 13 23.10 -2.28 -5.29
N VAL A 14 22.50 -1.61 -4.32
CA VAL A 14 22.71 -1.90 -2.89
C VAL A 14 22.24 -3.32 -2.55
N CYS A 15 21.08 -3.73 -3.07
CA CYS A 15 20.52 -5.05 -2.82
C CYS A 15 21.33 -6.18 -3.48
N LEU A 16 21.82 -5.97 -4.70
CA LEU A 16 22.74 -6.87 -5.41
C LEU A 16 24.03 -7.05 -4.62
N ILE A 17 24.68 -5.94 -4.24
CA ILE A 17 25.95 -5.97 -3.49
C ILE A 17 25.73 -6.66 -2.15
N SER A 18 24.67 -6.30 -1.41
CA SER A 18 24.34 -6.94 -0.13
C SER A 18 24.08 -8.44 -0.29
N GLY A 19 23.45 -8.88 -1.38
CA GLY A 19 23.22 -10.29 -1.65
C GLY A 19 24.52 -11.04 -1.95
N MET A 20 25.40 -10.42 -2.74
CA MET A 20 26.71 -10.98 -3.07
C MET A 20 27.61 -11.18 -1.85
N TYR A 21 27.55 -10.28 -0.86
CA TYR A 21 28.32 -10.39 0.38
C TYR A 21 27.78 -11.46 1.35
N LYS A 22 26.46 -11.66 1.39
CA LYS A 22 25.82 -12.60 2.33
C LYS A 22 25.82 -14.06 1.85
N GLY A 23 25.98 -14.28 0.55
CA GLY A 23 25.90 -15.62 -0.05
C GLY A 23 24.47 -16.08 -0.32
N PHE A 24 24.33 -17.27 -0.91
CA PHE A 24 23.08 -17.86 -1.36
C PHE A 24 22.14 -18.18 -0.20
N ILE A 25 22.60 -18.94 0.79
CA ILE A 25 21.74 -19.45 1.87
C ILE A 25 21.18 -18.31 2.71
N SER A 26 22.03 -17.35 3.09
CA SER A 26 21.60 -16.20 3.87
C SER A 26 20.64 -15.30 3.08
N SER A 27 20.92 -15.05 1.79
CA SER A 27 20.04 -14.22 0.95
C SER A 27 18.68 -14.90 0.70
N GLY A 28 18.66 -16.23 0.52
CA GLY A 28 17.43 -17.01 0.40
C GLY A 28 16.58 -16.95 1.68
N MET A 29 17.20 -17.13 2.86
CA MET A 29 16.48 -16.98 4.12
C MET A 29 15.89 -15.58 4.31
N VAL A 30 16.62 -14.53 3.89
CA VAL A 30 16.11 -13.15 3.96
C VAL A 30 14.89 -12.94 3.08
N ILE A 31 14.78 -13.62 1.94
CA ILE A 31 13.58 -13.58 1.10
C ILE A 31 12.42 -14.32 1.76
N LEU A 32 12.68 -15.48 2.37
CA LEU A 32 11.64 -16.16 3.16
C LEU A 32 11.18 -15.26 4.31
N GLY A 33 12.10 -14.55 4.97
CA GLY A 33 11.79 -13.55 5.98
C GLY A 33 10.99 -12.36 5.45
N PHE A 34 11.25 -11.92 4.22
CA PHE A 34 10.47 -10.90 3.52
C PHE A 34 9.05 -11.37 3.28
N ILE A 35 8.88 -12.58 2.75
CA ILE A 35 7.56 -13.18 2.47
C ILE A 35 6.79 -13.37 3.79
N ALA A 36 7.44 -13.89 4.82
CA ALA A 36 6.85 -14.01 6.15
C ALA A 36 6.44 -12.65 6.73
N ALA A 37 7.25 -11.61 6.52
CA ALA A 37 6.92 -10.26 6.96
C ALA A 37 5.74 -9.65 6.21
N TRP A 38 5.62 -9.93 4.90
CA TRP A 38 4.48 -9.53 4.10
C TRP A 38 3.17 -10.12 4.64
N PHE A 39 3.12 -11.43 4.85
CA PHE A 39 1.92 -12.08 5.38
C PHE A 39 1.66 -11.71 6.84
N GLY A 40 2.71 -11.55 7.66
CA GLY A 40 2.58 -11.07 9.03
C GLY A 40 1.97 -9.67 9.10
N ALA A 41 2.43 -8.75 8.23
CA ALA A 41 1.86 -7.43 8.10
C ALA A 41 0.41 -7.48 7.61
N GLN A 42 0.13 -8.28 6.57
CA GLN A 42 -1.23 -8.45 6.06
C GLN A 42 -2.20 -9.00 7.10
N ALA A 43 -1.76 -9.81 8.06
CA ALA A 43 -2.62 -10.33 9.12
C ALA A 43 -2.89 -9.33 10.26
N THR A 44 -2.08 -8.28 10.40
CA THR A 44 -2.07 -7.42 11.61
C THR A 44 -2.25 -5.93 11.32
N TYR A 45 -2.16 -5.51 10.05
CA TYR A 45 -2.28 -4.10 9.68
C TYR A 45 -3.63 -3.50 10.08
N THR A 46 -4.72 -4.28 9.97
CA THR A 46 -6.06 -3.85 10.36
C THR A 46 -6.14 -3.53 11.85
N MET A 47 -5.52 -4.37 12.69
CA MET A 47 -5.49 -4.16 14.15
C MET A 47 -4.78 -2.84 14.51
N LEU A 48 -3.68 -2.52 13.83
CA LEU A 48 -2.96 -1.27 14.05
C LEU A 48 -3.76 -0.07 13.50
N SER A 49 -4.36 -0.18 12.32
CA SER A 49 -5.16 0.90 11.75
C SER A 49 -6.40 1.20 12.59
N GLU A 50 -7.11 0.17 13.08
CA GLU A 50 -8.27 0.35 13.96
C GLU A 50 -7.89 1.01 15.28
N ALA A 51 -6.76 0.62 15.87
CA ALA A 51 -6.23 1.27 17.08
C ALA A 51 -5.97 2.77 16.84
N ILE A 52 -5.45 3.15 15.67
CA ILE A 52 -5.25 4.56 15.33
C ILE A 52 -6.59 5.28 15.11
N LEU A 53 -7.48 4.69 14.30
CA LEU A 53 -8.79 5.25 13.93
C LEU A 53 -9.72 5.43 15.13
N SER A 54 -9.59 4.59 16.18
CA SER A 54 -10.38 4.72 17.41
C SER A 54 -10.12 6.01 18.19
N ASN A 55 -9.03 6.74 17.89
CA ASN A 55 -8.73 8.03 18.52
C ASN A 55 -9.56 9.16 17.88
N SER A 56 -10.72 9.43 18.46
CA SER A 56 -11.63 10.49 18.01
C SER A 56 -10.98 11.89 17.96
N SER A 57 -10.05 12.19 18.89
CA SER A 57 -9.32 13.47 18.87
C SER A 57 -8.45 13.63 17.63
N LEU A 58 -7.82 12.56 17.17
CA LEU A 58 -6.99 12.58 15.96
C LEU A 58 -7.88 12.70 14.72
N MET A 59 -8.98 11.93 14.68
CA MET A 59 -9.91 11.97 13.56
C MET A 59 -10.55 13.36 13.39
N ASN A 60 -10.94 14.00 14.50
CA ASN A 60 -11.49 15.36 14.48
C ASN A 60 -10.51 16.42 13.96
N VAL A 61 -9.20 16.22 14.15
CA VAL A 61 -8.19 17.12 13.59
C VAL A 61 -8.07 16.88 12.09
N LEU A 62 -8.01 15.61 11.69
CA LEU A 62 -7.85 15.19 10.30
C LEU A 62 -9.03 15.53 9.41
N SER A 63 -10.26 15.46 9.92
CA SER A 63 -11.47 15.86 9.19
C SER A 63 -11.48 17.35 8.81
N ASN A 64 -10.66 18.20 9.45
CA ASN A 64 -10.52 19.61 9.05
C ASN A 64 -9.55 19.80 7.87
N TYR A 65 -8.78 18.78 7.51
CA TYR A 65 -7.78 18.84 6.43
C TYR A 65 -8.28 18.23 5.13
N LEU A 66 -9.40 17.49 5.16
CA LEU A 66 -9.94 16.79 4.00
C LEU A 66 -11.43 17.08 3.84
N GLU A 67 -11.79 17.83 2.79
CA GLU A 67 -13.18 18.02 2.40
C GLU A 67 -13.57 16.98 1.36
N ALA A 68 -13.85 15.75 1.80
CA ALA A 68 -14.12 14.64 0.89
C ALA A 68 -15.32 14.87 -0.05
N GLY A 69 -16.26 15.74 0.35
CA GLY A 69 -17.41 16.13 -0.48
C GLY A 69 -17.04 16.73 -1.83
N GLU A 70 -15.85 17.34 -1.98
CA GLU A 70 -15.37 17.89 -3.24
C GLU A 70 -15.14 16.79 -4.31
N PHE A 71 -14.71 15.60 -3.90
CA PHE A 71 -14.47 14.48 -4.83
C PHE A 71 -15.76 13.90 -5.42
N LEU A 72 -16.91 14.13 -4.77
CA LEU A 72 -18.22 13.75 -5.31
C LEU A 72 -18.74 14.76 -6.35
N GLY A 73 -18.17 15.96 -6.42
CA GLY A 73 -18.46 16.98 -7.44
C GLY A 73 -19.88 17.55 -7.43
N ASN A 74 -20.78 17.06 -6.56
CA ASN A 74 -22.18 17.46 -6.51
C ASN A 74 -22.68 17.49 -5.05
N ALA A 75 -23.20 18.65 -4.62
CA ALA A 75 -23.79 18.85 -3.30
C ALA A 75 -24.97 17.92 -2.99
N GLN A 76 -25.77 17.55 -4.01
CA GLN A 76 -26.84 16.54 -3.86
C GLN A 76 -26.28 15.15 -3.60
N LEU A 77 -25.16 14.76 -4.22
CA LEU A 77 -24.52 13.47 -3.96
C LEU A 77 -23.83 13.49 -2.59
N ALA A 78 -23.11 14.56 -2.28
CA ALA A 78 -22.40 14.73 -1.02
C ALA A 78 -23.34 14.70 0.20
N GLY A 79 -24.49 15.39 0.10
CA GLY A 79 -25.50 15.45 1.15
C GLY A 79 -26.48 14.28 1.18
N ALA A 80 -26.50 13.42 0.16
CA ALA A 80 -27.39 12.25 0.13
C ALA A 80 -27.06 11.32 1.30
N THR A 81 -28.10 10.82 1.95
CA THR A 81 -27.94 9.84 3.02
C THR A 81 -27.65 8.46 2.45
N VAL A 82 -26.97 7.62 3.22
CA VAL A 82 -26.73 6.22 2.86
C VAL A 82 -28.04 5.46 2.61
N THR A 83 -29.08 5.75 3.39
CA THR A 83 -30.41 5.16 3.20
C THR A 83 -31.03 5.54 1.85
N GLU A 84 -30.92 6.80 1.43
CA GLU A 84 -31.38 7.25 0.11
C GLU A 84 -30.55 6.66 -1.02
N ALA A 85 -29.24 6.51 -0.81
CA ALA A 85 -28.31 5.95 -1.77
C ALA A 85 -28.52 4.44 -2.01
N LEU A 86 -28.96 3.70 -0.98
CA LEU A 86 -29.22 2.26 -1.02
C LEU A 86 -30.66 1.90 -1.40
N ALA A 87 -31.56 2.88 -1.53
CA ALA A 87 -32.92 2.61 -1.97
C ALA A 87 -32.90 1.99 -3.38
N ALA A 88 -33.56 0.82 -3.53
CA ALA A 88 -33.46 -0.08 -4.69
C ALA A 88 -33.82 0.53 -6.07
N SER A 89 -34.32 1.76 -6.11
CA SER A 89 -34.71 2.47 -7.33
C SER A 89 -33.82 3.69 -7.67
N ASN A 90 -32.75 3.93 -6.91
CA ASN A 90 -31.93 5.14 -7.06
C ASN A 90 -30.57 4.85 -7.71
N THR A 91 -30.12 5.77 -8.57
CA THR A 91 -28.78 5.78 -9.19
C THR A 91 -27.77 6.62 -8.41
N ILE A 92 -28.12 7.06 -7.19
CA ILE A 92 -27.29 7.94 -6.37
C ILE A 92 -25.96 7.26 -6.05
N LEU A 93 -25.98 6.02 -5.56
CA LEU A 93 -24.75 5.28 -5.24
C LEU A 93 -23.90 5.05 -6.48
N SER A 94 -24.50 4.63 -7.61
CA SER A 94 -23.75 4.41 -8.85
C SER A 94 -23.11 5.69 -9.37
N ASN A 95 -23.79 6.83 -9.26
CA ASN A 95 -23.26 8.13 -9.66
C ASN A 95 -22.15 8.60 -8.71
N ALA A 96 -22.30 8.39 -7.41
CA ALA A 96 -21.27 8.69 -6.42
C ALA A 96 -20.02 7.83 -6.64
N VAL A 97 -20.18 6.52 -6.86
CA VAL A 97 -19.07 5.60 -7.18
C VAL A 97 -18.39 5.99 -8.49
N ALA A 98 -19.14 6.42 -9.51
CA ALA A 98 -18.56 6.91 -10.76
C ALA A 98 -17.72 8.18 -10.54
N ALA A 99 -18.20 9.13 -9.74
CA ALA A 99 -17.45 10.34 -9.39
C ALA A 99 -16.16 10.00 -8.61
N VAL A 100 -16.24 9.10 -7.62
CA VAL A 100 -15.07 8.60 -6.88
C VAL A 100 -14.12 7.87 -7.82
N SER A 101 -14.61 7.06 -8.75
CA SER A 101 -13.77 6.33 -9.71
C SER A 101 -12.97 7.27 -10.62
N GLU A 102 -13.54 8.41 -11.01
CA GLU A 102 -12.86 9.42 -11.83
C GLU A 102 -11.70 10.10 -11.08
N LYS A 103 -11.89 10.42 -9.79
CA LYS A 103 -10.90 11.18 -9.01
C LYS A 103 -9.96 10.31 -8.18
N LEU A 104 -10.49 9.24 -7.60
CA LEU A 104 -9.85 8.33 -6.64
C LEU A 104 -10.18 6.87 -7.01
N PRO A 105 -9.72 6.38 -8.17
CA PRO A 105 -10.10 5.07 -8.72
C PRO A 105 -9.83 3.89 -7.76
N PHE A 106 -8.79 4.01 -6.94
CA PHE A 106 -8.41 2.99 -5.97
C PHE A 106 -9.42 2.85 -4.82
N LEU A 107 -10.22 3.88 -4.50
CA LEU A 107 -11.21 3.84 -3.41
C LEU A 107 -12.62 3.50 -3.85
N ALA A 108 -12.92 3.48 -5.16
CA ALA A 108 -14.28 3.33 -5.64
C ALA A 108 -14.97 2.06 -5.12
N ASP A 109 -14.26 0.94 -5.14
CA ASP A 109 -14.77 -0.35 -4.64
C ASP A 109 -14.94 -0.36 -3.12
N ALA A 110 -13.92 0.13 -2.39
CA ALA A 110 -13.96 0.24 -0.93
C ALA A 110 -15.11 1.15 -0.46
N PHE A 111 -15.29 2.29 -1.13
CA PHE A 111 -16.40 3.21 -0.86
C PHE A 111 -17.74 2.55 -1.14
N ALA A 112 -17.90 1.90 -2.30
CA ALA A 112 -19.14 1.20 -2.65
C ALA A 112 -19.50 0.12 -1.63
N GLN A 113 -18.51 -0.65 -1.18
CA GLN A 113 -18.69 -1.71 -0.20
C GLN A 113 -18.99 -1.16 1.20
N ASN A 114 -18.29 -0.11 1.64
CA ASN A 114 -18.53 0.54 2.93
C ASN A 114 -19.94 1.12 3.01
N VAL A 115 -20.43 1.72 1.93
CA VAL A 115 -21.81 2.21 1.86
C VAL A 115 -22.81 1.05 1.87
N GLN A 116 -22.60 0.01 1.07
CA GLN A 116 -23.50 -1.17 1.00
C GLN A 116 -23.60 -1.92 2.34
N LEU A 117 -22.49 -2.06 3.04
CA LEU A 117 -22.42 -2.73 4.34
C LEU A 117 -22.77 -1.81 5.51
N GLN A 118 -23.02 -0.52 5.26
CA GLN A 118 -23.25 0.49 6.30
C GLN A 118 -22.14 0.47 7.35
N ALA A 119 -20.89 0.32 6.89
CA ALA A 119 -19.73 0.00 7.73
C ALA A 119 -19.47 1.03 8.86
N PHE A 120 -19.98 2.26 8.70
CA PHE A 120 -19.76 3.38 9.62
C PHE A 120 -21.02 3.81 10.37
N GLU A 121 -22.10 3.02 10.34
CA GLU A 121 -23.32 3.32 11.09
C GLU A 121 -23.05 3.44 12.60
N SER A 122 -22.15 2.60 13.12
CA SER A 122 -21.78 2.56 14.54
C SER A 122 -21.13 3.85 15.08
N ILE A 123 -20.54 4.67 14.20
CA ILE A 123 -19.93 5.95 14.55
C ILE A 123 -20.85 7.15 14.26
N GLY A 124 -22.12 6.90 13.92
CA GLY A 124 -23.17 7.93 13.78
C GLY A 124 -23.08 8.76 12.51
N ILE A 125 -22.34 8.30 11.52
CA ILE A 125 -22.19 8.95 10.22
C ILE A 125 -23.27 8.43 9.26
N SER A 126 -23.85 9.31 8.43
CA SER A 126 -25.00 8.97 7.59
C SER A 126 -25.00 9.53 6.17
N THR A 127 -24.12 10.47 5.82
CA THR A 127 -24.06 11.07 4.47
C THR A 127 -22.97 10.43 3.61
N LEU A 128 -23.13 10.43 2.29
CA LEU A 128 -22.12 9.90 1.37
C LEU A 128 -20.78 10.65 1.45
N ALA A 129 -20.79 11.97 1.66
CA ALA A 129 -19.55 12.73 1.83
C ALA A 129 -18.76 12.27 3.07
N GLN A 130 -19.44 12.04 4.20
CA GLN A 130 -18.80 11.56 5.41
C GLN A 130 -18.36 10.09 5.29
N TYR A 131 -19.11 9.24 4.57
CA TYR A 131 -18.68 7.87 4.27
C TYR A 131 -17.42 7.86 3.39
N LEU A 132 -17.35 8.77 2.42
CA LEU A 132 -16.17 8.90 1.58
C LEU A 132 -14.97 9.40 2.39
N ASP A 133 -15.15 10.42 3.23
CA ASP A 133 -14.12 10.92 4.15
C ASP A 133 -13.57 9.78 5.03
N GLN A 134 -14.46 9.05 5.68
CA GLN A 134 -14.07 7.93 6.53
C GLN A 134 -13.39 6.81 5.72
N THR A 135 -13.84 6.53 4.49
CA THR A 135 -13.19 5.54 3.60
C THR A 135 -11.77 5.96 3.24
N ILE A 136 -11.54 7.25 2.96
CA ILE A 136 -10.21 7.78 2.67
C ILE A 136 -9.29 7.59 3.89
N TRP A 137 -9.74 7.97 5.09
CA TRP A 137 -8.93 7.81 6.30
C TRP A 137 -8.63 6.34 6.63
N VAL A 138 -9.62 5.46 6.51
CA VAL A 138 -9.45 4.01 6.70
C VAL A 138 -8.37 3.49 5.76
N ALA A 139 -8.47 3.80 4.46
CA ALA A 139 -7.49 3.38 3.46
C ALA A 139 -6.07 3.91 3.74
N VAL A 140 -5.95 5.21 4.09
CA VAL A 140 -4.65 5.83 4.43
C VAL A 140 -4.02 5.14 5.64
N PHE A 141 -4.79 4.94 6.73
CA PHE A 141 -4.26 4.33 7.93
C PHE A 141 -3.99 2.84 7.77
N GLN A 142 -4.78 2.11 6.98
CA GLN A 142 -4.49 0.72 6.64
C GLN A 142 -3.19 0.60 5.84
N LEU A 143 -2.97 1.48 4.86
CA LEU A 143 -1.73 1.51 4.08
C LEU A 143 -0.52 1.81 4.96
N VAL A 144 -0.58 2.89 5.75
CA VAL A 144 0.52 3.28 6.65
C VAL A 144 0.78 2.17 7.67
N SER A 145 -0.28 1.59 8.23
CA SER A 145 -0.16 0.47 9.19
C SER A 145 0.45 -0.76 8.55
N PHE A 146 0.09 -1.10 7.31
CA PHE A 146 0.71 -2.19 6.57
C PHE A 146 2.20 -1.95 6.39
N ILE A 147 2.61 -0.75 5.97
CA ILE A 147 4.03 -0.39 5.78
C ILE A 147 4.80 -0.52 7.10
N VAL A 148 4.25 0.03 8.18
CA VAL A 148 4.87 -0.03 9.52
C VAL A 148 5.01 -1.48 9.98
N MET A 149 3.93 -2.26 9.94
CA MET A 149 3.93 -3.67 10.33
C MET A 149 4.87 -4.50 9.46
N PHE A 150 4.92 -4.22 8.16
CA PHE A 150 5.86 -4.86 7.24
C PHE A 150 7.30 -4.63 7.69
N PHE A 151 7.71 -3.39 7.97
CA PHE A 151 9.07 -3.12 8.44
C PHE A 151 9.36 -3.72 9.81
N VAL A 152 8.39 -3.75 10.72
CA VAL A 152 8.52 -4.41 12.03
C VAL A 152 8.76 -5.90 11.86
N PHE A 153 7.88 -6.62 11.15
CA PHE A 153 8.07 -8.06 10.91
C PHE A 153 9.32 -8.33 10.09
N TYR A 154 9.66 -7.47 9.14
CA TYR A 154 10.86 -7.62 8.34
C TYR A 154 12.12 -7.51 9.20
N ALA A 155 12.17 -6.53 10.11
CA ALA A 155 13.25 -6.40 11.07
C ALA A 155 13.35 -7.62 12.01
N LEU A 156 12.21 -8.13 12.50
CA LEU A 156 12.15 -9.34 13.31
C LEU A 156 12.65 -10.57 12.54
N SER A 157 12.19 -10.76 11.30
CA SER A 157 12.66 -11.83 10.42
C SER A 157 14.17 -11.76 10.21
N VAL A 158 14.70 -10.58 9.89
CA VAL A 158 16.16 -10.38 9.71
C VAL A 158 16.91 -10.67 11.00
N LEU A 159 16.39 -10.25 12.16
CA LEU A 159 16.99 -10.55 13.46
C LEU A 159 17.06 -12.06 13.70
N VAL A 160 15.95 -12.78 13.50
CA VAL A 160 15.87 -14.23 13.67
C VAL A 160 16.83 -14.95 12.72
N ILE A 161 16.88 -14.54 11.45
CA ILE A 161 17.79 -15.13 10.45
C ILE A 161 19.25 -14.89 10.82
N ASN A 162 19.59 -13.69 11.29
CA ASN A 162 20.95 -13.38 11.74
C ASN A 162 21.33 -14.15 13.03
N LEU A 163 20.37 -14.41 13.91
CA LEU A 163 20.58 -15.24 15.09
C LEU A 163 20.81 -16.71 14.69
N LEU A 164 19.96 -17.23 13.80
CA LEU A 164 20.08 -18.60 13.28
C LEU A 164 21.40 -18.81 12.55
N SER A 165 21.86 -17.85 11.74
CA SER A 165 23.14 -17.97 11.04
C SER A 165 24.36 -17.91 11.95
N ARG A 166 24.23 -17.29 13.13
CA ARG A 166 25.28 -17.31 14.16
C ARG A 166 25.36 -18.66 14.87
N VAL A 167 24.22 -19.31 15.10
CA VAL A 167 24.13 -20.62 15.77
C VAL A 167 24.46 -21.76 14.80
N PHE A 168 23.85 -21.75 13.62
CA PHE A 168 24.06 -22.71 12.54
C PHE A 168 25.05 -22.10 11.54
N ARG A 169 26.32 -22.52 11.60
CA ARG A 169 27.32 -22.14 10.57
C ARG A 169 26.90 -22.76 9.24
N PHE A 170 26.14 -22.01 8.43
CA PHE A 170 25.70 -22.50 7.12
C PHE A 170 26.90 -22.73 6.19
N PRO A 171 26.95 -23.87 5.47
CA PRO A 171 28.06 -24.18 4.57
C PRO A 171 28.05 -23.20 3.38
N VAL A 172 29.15 -22.45 3.22
CA VAL A 172 29.35 -21.50 2.12
C VAL A 172 29.76 -22.27 0.85
N LEU A 173 28.95 -22.21 -0.22
CA LEU A 173 29.23 -22.84 -1.51
C LEU A 173 30.28 -22.02 -2.29
N ARG A 174 31.57 -22.30 -2.03
CA ARG A 174 32.80 -21.54 -2.38
C ARG A 174 33.01 -20.88 -3.77
N GLY A 175 32.06 -20.85 -4.71
CA GLY A 175 32.18 -20.09 -5.97
C GLY A 175 30.88 -19.47 -6.50
N LEU A 176 29.78 -20.24 -6.55
CA LEU A 176 28.47 -19.75 -7.02
C LEU A 176 27.68 -18.99 -5.94
N ASP A 177 28.09 -19.08 -4.68
CA ASP A 177 27.35 -18.54 -3.54
C ASP A 177 27.20 -17.02 -3.60
N SER A 178 28.23 -16.29 -4.04
CA SER A 178 28.16 -14.84 -4.19
C SER A 178 27.26 -14.43 -5.36
N LEU A 179 27.38 -15.09 -6.52
CA LEU A 179 26.57 -14.75 -7.70
C LEU A 179 25.10 -15.08 -7.48
N ALA A 180 24.82 -16.27 -6.93
CA ALA A 180 23.47 -16.66 -6.56
C ALA A 180 22.91 -15.75 -5.45
N GLY A 181 23.71 -15.43 -4.43
CA GLY A 181 23.37 -14.43 -3.41
C GLY A 181 23.00 -13.07 -4.00
N GLY A 182 23.74 -12.60 -5.01
CA GLY A 182 23.42 -11.39 -5.76
C GLY A 182 22.09 -11.44 -6.49
N VAL A 183 21.74 -12.57 -7.12
CA VAL A 183 20.42 -12.78 -7.76
C VAL A 183 19.30 -12.71 -6.74
N PHE A 184 19.43 -13.37 -5.58
CA PHE A 184 18.45 -13.24 -4.50
C PHE A 184 18.40 -11.81 -3.94
N GLY A 185 19.54 -11.14 -3.85
CA GLY A 185 19.61 -9.71 -3.54
C GLY A 185 18.75 -8.87 -4.50
N LEU A 186 18.88 -9.10 -5.81
CA LEU A 186 18.05 -8.43 -6.83
C LEU A 186 16.57 -8.75 -6.69
N ILE A 187 16.19 -10.02 -6.46
CA ILE A 187 14.79 -10.41 -6.22
C ILE A 187 14.22 -9.64 -5.04
N ARG A 188 14.97 -9.56 -3.93
CA ARG A 188 14.57 -8.77 -2.76
C ARG A 188 14.45 -7.28 -3.09
N GLY A 189 15.40 -6.73 -3.83
CA GLY A 189 15.37 -5.33 -4.29
C GLY A 189 14.14 -5.04 -5.16
N TYR A 190 13.80 -5.98 -6.04
CA TYR A 190 12.61 -5.91 -6.88
C TYR A 190 11.33 -5.87 -6.03
N LEU A 191 11.20 -6.77 -5.06
CA LEU A 191 10.04 -6.78 -4.14
C LEU A 191 9.91 -5.48 -3.33
N LEU A 192 11.04 -4.89 -2.88
CA LEU A 192 11.03 -3.60 -2.19
C LEU A 192 10.58 -2.46 -3.11
N VAL A 193 11.08 -2.42 -4.34
CA VAL A 193 10.68 -1.41 -5.33
C VAL A 193 9.20 -1.55 -5.67
N LEU A 194 8.70 -2.78 -5.83
CA LEU A 194 7.28 -3.04 -6.04
C LEU A 194 6.42 -2.51 -4.88
N LEU A 195 6.83 -2.75 -3.63
CA LEU A 195 6.12 -2.22 -2.46
C LEU A 195 6.05 -0.68 -2.50
N VAL A 196 7.16 -0.01 -2.83
CA VAL A 196 7.19 1.46 -2.96
C VAL A 196 6.32 1.95 -4.12
N MET A 197 6.39 1.28 -5.27
CA MET A 197 5.54 1.59 -6.44
C MET A 197 4.05 1.36 -6.17
N ALA A 198 3.69 0.47 -5.24
CA ALA A 198 2.31 0.31 -4.81
C ALA A 198 1.78 1.58 -4.10
N VAL A 199 2.64 2.20 -3.28
CA VAL A 199 2.26 3.29 -2.38
C VAL A 199 2.26 4.64 -3.11
N ILE A 200 3.21 4.87 -4.02
CA ILE A 200 3.42 6.17 -4.67
C ILE A 200 2.15 6.70 -5.38
N PRO A 201 1.46 5.94 -6.25
CA PRO A 201 0.27 6.45 -6.96
C PRO A 201 -0.82 6.95 -6.03
N MET A 202 -1.02 6.28 -4.89
CA MET A 202 -2.01 6.66 -3.89
C MET A 202 -1.68 8.03 -3.29
N VAL A 203 -0.41 8.26 -2.95
CA VAL A 203 0.06 9.55 -2.44
C VAL A 203 -0.06 10.63 -3.52
N LEU A 204 0.27 10.32 -4.77
CA LEU A 204 0.21 11.29 -5.87
C LEU A 204 -1.23 11.72 -6.18
N ASN A 205 -2.19 10.80 -6.17
CA ASN A 205 -3.60 11.11 -6.40
C ASN A 205 -4.20 12.01 -5.31
N VAL A 206 -3.75 11.84 -4.05
CA VAL A 206 -4.25 12.65 -2.92
C VAL A 206 -3.58 14.03 -2.86
N VAL A 207 -2.26 14.09 -3.03
CA VAL A 207 -1.50 15.36 -2.85
C VAL A 207 -1.51 16.20 -4.14
N ASN A 208 -1.79 15.58 -5.30
CA ASN A 208 -1.89 16.23 -6.62
C ASN A 208 -0.73 17.21 -6.90
N ILE A 209 0.51 16.70 -6.94
CA ILE A 209 1.69 17.49 -7.30
C ILE A 209 2.09 17.18 -8.75
N PRO A 210 1.74 18.04 -9.73
CA PRO A 210 1.92 17.72 -11.15
C PRO A 210 3.37 17.37 -11.53
N ALA A 211 4.34 18.08 -10.95
CA ALA A 211 5.75 17.84 -11.20
C ALA A 211 6.20 16.43 -10.77
N VAL A 212 5.69 15.90 -9.65
CA VAL A 212 6.08 14.56 -9.17
C VAL A 212 5.33 13.49 -9.96
N THR A 213 4.07 13.73 -10.32
CA THR A 213 3.28 12.83 -11.18
C THR A 213 3.92 12.68 -12.55
N GLU A 214 4.32 13.77 -13.21
CA GLU A 214 5.02 13.74 -14.49
C GLU A 214 6.35 12.97 -14.39
N MET A 215 7.08 13.15 -13.27
CA MET A 215 8.30 12.38 -13.04
C MET A 215 8.04 10.88 -12.90
N TYR A 216 6.97 10.49 -12.20
CA TYR A 216 6.59 9.10 -12.02
C TYR A 216 6.16 8.46 -13.35
N GLU A 217 5.31 9.13 -14.12
CA GLU A 217 4.79 8.62 -15.40
C GLU A 217 5.87 8.53 -16.49
N SER A 218 6.83 9.46 -16.48
CA SER A 218 7.95 9.47 -17.44
C SER A 218 9.08 8.49 -17.09
N SER A 219 9.03 7.81 -15.93
CA SER A 219 10.07 6.87 -15.50
C SER A 219 10.00 5.58 -16.32
N TYR A 220 11.11 5.25 -16.98
CA TYR A 220 11.23 4.02 -17.75
C TYR A 220 11.18 2.78 -16.85
N LEU A 221 11.86 2.82 -15.70
CA LEU A 221 11.90 1.66 -14.80
C LEU A 221 10.56 1.42 -14.12
N VAL A 222 9.82 2.47 -13.75
CA VAL A 222 8.44 2.31 -13.25
C VAL A 222 7.57 1.61 -14.28
N ASN A 223 7.61 2.07 -15.55
CA ASN A 223 6.82 1.46 -16.62
C ASN A 223 7.24 0.00 -16.91
N LEU A 224 8.56 -0.23 -17.02
CA LEU A 224 9.12 -1.57 -17.25
C LEU A 224 8.74 -2.53 -16.12
N LEU A 225 8.90 -2.12 -14.86
CA LEU A 225 8.61 -2.96 -13.70
C LEU A 225 7.10 -3.20 -13.53
N GLY A 226 6.27 -2.18 -13.79
CA GLY A 226 4.81 -2.30 -13.77
C GLY A 226 4.26 -3.23 -14.86
N SER A 227 4.98 -3.39 -15.97
CA SER A 227 4.58 -4.31 -17.05
C SER A 227 4.69 -5.79 -16.66
N PHE A 228 5.47 -6.12 -15.63
CA PHE A 228 5.59 -7.50 -15.14
C PHE A 228 4.35 -7.88 -14.31
N LYS A 229 3.44 -8.64 -14.92
CA LYS A 229 2.22 -9.19 -14.30
C LYS A 229 2.46 -10.24 -13.20
N ILE A 230 3.65 -10.29 -12.61
CA ILE A 230 4.01 -11.26 -11.56
C ILE A 230 3.25 -10.95 -10.27
N PHE A 231 2.95 -9.67 -10.03
CA PHE A 231 2.20 -9.22 -8.87
C PHE A 231 1.22 -8.13 -9.29
N ASP A 232 -0.09 -8.38 -9.10
CA ASP A 232 -1.13 -7.39 -9.35
C ASP A 232 -1.18 -6.40 -8.18
N LEU A 233 -0.35 -5.35 -8.29
CA LEU A 233 -0.23 -4.30 -7.29
C LEU A 233 -1.56 -3.61 -7.03
N GLU A 234 -2.35 -3.37 -8.07
CA GLU A 234 -3.65 -2.71 -7.95
C GLU A 234 -4.64 -3.60 -7.20
N ALA A 235 -4.73 -4.88 -7.55
CA ALA A 235 -5.58 -5.83 -6.81
C ALA A 235 -5.14 -5.98 -5.36
N TRP A 236 -3.84 -5.99 -5.09
CA TRP A 236 -3.33 -6.05 -3.74
C TRP A 236 -3.70 -4.80 -2.92
N ILE A 237 -3.53 -3.61 -3.49
CA ILE A 237 -3.94 -2.35 -2.84
C ILE A 237 -5.44 -2.34 -2.58
N ARG A 238 -6.27 -2.71 -3.56
CA ARG A 238 -7.73 -2.81 -3.37
C ARG A 238 -8.09 -3.73 -2.21
N ASN A 239 -7.42 -4.88 -2.10
CA ASN A 239 -7.64 -5.82 -0.99
C ASN A 239 -7.17 -5.30 0.37
N LEU A 240 -6.31 -4.29 0.43
CA LEU A 240 -5.92 -3.66 1.70
C LEU A 240 -6.97 -2.67 2.21
N MET A 241 -7.81 -2.14 1.32
CA MET A 241 -8.73 -1.03 1.62
C MET A 241 -10.18 -1.49 1.81
N VAL A 242 -10.43 -2.78 1.63
CA VAL A 242 -11.70 -3.47 1.76
C VAL A 242 -11.70 -4.29 3.04
#